data_AF-A0A3B9JZ88-F1
#
_entry.id   AF-A0A3B9JZ88-F1
#
_cell.length_a   1.000
_cell.length_b   1.000
_cell.length_c   1.000
_cell.angle_alpha   90.00
_cell.angle_beta   90.00
_cell.angle_gamma   90.00
#
_symmetry.space_group_name_H-M   'P 1'
#
loop_
_entity.id
_entity.type
_entity.pdbx_description
1 polymer ?
#
loop_
_entity_poly.entity_id
_entity_poly.type
_entity_poly.pdbx_seq_one_letter_code
_entity_poly.pdbx_strand_id
1 'polypeptide(L)'
;QDVGRDNVFFVHVTLVPFLKPSGELKTKPTQHSVAMLRSLGIQPDAIVCRSDRELPDAIKSKISQMCDVDREAVVTAADASSIYDIPQVLHDEGLDSYIIKSLRLETSEVDWTNWEPVTEAVHRPKHEVNIALVGKYIDLPDAYLSVTEALRAGGFAELTKVNIHWVRSDDCETEQGALSNLGEMDAICVPGGFGVRGIEGKLGALKFARENQIPTLGLCLGLQCMVIEFARNVAGITDATSSEFDPEGKNPVIATMAEQVDKIASSNLGGTMRLGLYEANLLPGSVVSKTYGSVLASERHRHRYEVNNSYREQLASAGLVFSGTSEKDSLVEYVELPADVHPYYVSTQAHPEFKSRPTKPNPLFHGLVKAALVRQQQQRLFEES
;
A
#
# COMPACT_ATOMS: atom_id res chain seq x y z
N GLN A 1 9.41 -33.77 -19.44
CA GLN A 1 9.32 -35.25 -19.47
C GLN A 1 8.38 -35.75 -18.39
N ASP A 2 8.46 -35.19 -17.18
CA ASP A 2 7.68 -35.66 -16.02
C ASP A 2 6.16 -35.45 -16.15
N VAL A 3 5.73 -34.35 -16.78
CA VAL A 3 4.30 -34.00 -16.92
C VAL A 3 3.79 -33.90 -18.37
N GLY A 4 4.67 -34.03 -19.36
CA GLY A 4 4.32 -33.89 -20.80
C GLY A 4 4.23 -32.44 -21.30
N ARG A 5 4.22 -32.24 -22.62
CA ARG A 5 4.21 -30.91 -23.28
C ARG A 5 2.88 -30.18 -23.11
N ASP A 6 1.77 -30.91 -23.20
CA ASP A 6 0.41 -30.34 -23.14
C ASP A 6 0.04 -29.80 -21.72
N ASN A 7 0.94 -29.95 -20.73
CA ASN A 7 0.73 -29.52 -19.35
C ASN A 7 1.72 -28.43 -18.88
N VAL A 8 2.55 -27.89 -19.79
CA VAL A 8 3.53 -26.83 -19.49
C VAL A 8 3.50 -25.81 -20.61
N PHE A 9 3.47 -24.52 -20.25
CA PHE A 9 3.49 -23.42 -21.21
C PHE A 9 4.55 -22.40 -20.80
N PHE A 10 5.45 -22.04 -21.74
CA PHE A 10 6.51 -21.06 -21.52
C PHE A 10 6.18 -19.72 -22.18
N VAL A 11 5.94 -18.69 -21.36
CA VAL A 11 5.85 -17.29 -21.80
C VAL A 11 7.22 -16.63 -21.60
N HIS A 12 7.85 -16.16 -22.69
CA HIS A 12 9.13 -15.44 -22.61
C HIS A 12 8.95 -13.94 -22.84
N VAL A 13 9.32 -13.13 -21.85
CA VAL A 13 9.20 -11.66 -21.92
C VAL A 13 10.51 -11.08 -22.46
N THR A 14 10.41 -10.25 -23.50
CA THR A 14 11.56 -9.61 -24.15
C THR A 14 11.33 -8.12 -24.36
N LEU A 15 12.40 -7.37 -24.65
CA LEU A 15 12.33 -5.94 -24.98
C LEU A 15 12.55 -5.75 -26.48
N VAL A 16 11.63 -5.01 -27.14
CA VAL A 16 11.78 -4.53 -28.52
C VAL A 16 12.05 -3.02 -28.47
N PRO A 17 13.33 -2.60 -28.44
CA PRO A 17 13.69 -1.20 -28.29
C PRO A 17 13.48 -0.43 -29.60
N PHE A 18 13.10 0.84 -29.45
CA PHE A 18 13.07 1.82 -30.53
C PHE A 18 14.36 2.66 -30.54
N LEU A 19 15.07 2.67 -31.67
CA LEU A 19 16.25 3.50 -31.84
C LEU A 19 15.86 4.86 -32.41
N LYS A 20 15.78 5.89 -31.56
CA LYS A 20 15.39 7.25 -31.94
C LYS A 20 16.14 7.81 -33.16
N PRO A 21 17.48 7.69 -33.28
CA PRO A 21 18.21 8.28 -34.41
C PRO A 21 17.87 7.66 -35.77
N SER A 22 17.56 6.35 -35.82
CA SER A 22 17.22 5.65 -37.06
C SER A 22 15.72 5.52 -37.28
N GLY A 23 14.89 5.80 -36.27
CA GLY A 23 13.45 5.66 -36.35
C GLY A 23 12.96 4.21 -36.45
N GLU A 24 13.72 3.24 -35.94
CA GLU A 24 13.47 1.81 -36.18
C GLU A 24 13.33 0.99 -34.89
N LEU A 25 12.36 0.08 -34.89
CA LEU A 25 12.22 -0.99 -33.89
C LEU A 25 13.22 -2.12 -34.19
N LYS A 26 13.90 -2.62 -33.15
CA LYS A 26 14.91 -3.67 -33.30
C LYS A 26 14.46 -4.99 -32.67
N THR A 27 14.29 -6.02 -33.50
CA THR A 27 13.92 -7.38 -33.07
C THR A 27 15.11 -8.25 -32.65
N LYS A 28 16.35 -7.82 -32.93
CA LYS A 28 17.57 -8.59 -32.63
C LYS A 28 17.70 -8.97 -31.14
N PRO A 29 17.43 -8.08 -30.15
CA PRO A 29 17.48 -8.45 -28.74
C PRO A 29 16.54 -9.62 -28.40
N THR A 30 15.29 -9.59 -28.88
CA THR A 30 14.33 -10.70 -28.74
C THR A 30 14.87 -11.99 -29.36
N GLN A 31 15.39 -11.94 -30.59
CA GLN A 31 15.94 -13.12 -31.28
C GLN A 31 17.10 -13.75 -30.51
N HIS A 32 18.05 -12.94 -30.03
CA HIS A 32 19.19 -13.43 -29.26
C HIS A 32 18.74 -14.00 -27.90
N SER A 33 17.78 -13.35 -27.25
CA SER A 33 17.22 -13.81 -25.98
C SER A 33 16.52 -15.16 -26.11
N VAL A 34 15.72 -15.36 -27.16
CA VAL A 34 15.08 -16.65 -27.45
C VAL A 34 16.12 -17.72 -27.81
N ALA A 35 17.13 -17.39 -28.61
CA ALA A 35 18.21 -18.33 -28.93
C ALA A 35 18.96 -18.79 -27.66
N MET A 36 19.21 -17.88 -26.72
CA MET A 36 19.80 -18.22 -25.43
C MET A 36 18.87 -19.11 -24.59
N LEU A 37 17.57 -18.79 -24.51
CA LEU A 37 16.59 -19.64 -23.81
C LEU A 37 16.53 -21.06 -24.38
N ARG A 38 16.51 -21.17 -25.72
CA ARG A 38 16.55 -22.44 -26.45
C ARG A 38 17.85 -23.22 -26.22
N SER A 39 18.99 -22.53 -26.11
CA SER A 39 20.28 -23.17 -25.81
C SER A 39 20.31 -23.85 -24.43
N LEU A 40 19.45 -23.39 -23.51
CA LEU A 40 19.23 -23.99 -22.19
C LEU A 40 18.17 -25.10 -22.21
N GLY A 41 17.63 -25.44 -23.39
CA GLY A 41 16.63 -26.50 -23.57
C GLY A 41 15.17 -26.06 -23.41
N ILE A 42 14.89 -24.75 -23.33
CA ILE A 42 13.52 -24.22 -23.19
C ILE A 42 13.08 -23.59 -24.51
N GLN A 43 12.04 -24.14 -25.11
CA GLN A 43 11.35 -23.53 -26.26
C GLN A 43 10.18 -22.70 -25.73
N PRO A 44 10.13 -21.38 -25.97
CA PRO A 44 8.97 -20.58 -25.60
C PRO A 44 7.76 -20.95 -26.47
N ASP A 45 6.58 -20.99 -25.85
CA ASP A 45 5.30 -21.18 -26.52
C ASP A 45 4.66 -19.84 -26.90
N ALA A 46 4.96 -18.77 -26.15
CA ALA A 46 4.63 -17.39 -26.50
C ALA A 46 5.78 -16.44 -26.17
N ILE A 47 5.83 -15.33 -26.90
CA ILE A 47 6.77 -14.23 -26.68
C ILE A 47 5.98 -12.95 -26.40
N VAL A 48 6.18 -12.37 -25.22
CA VAL A 48 5.64 -11.05 -24.87
C VAL A 48 6.70 -10.00 -25.14
N CYS A 49 6.44 -9.11 -26.08
CA CYS A 49 7.33 -8.05 -26.51
C CYS A 49 6.98 -6.74 -25.79
N ARG A 50 7.74 -6.40 -24.74
CA ARG A 50 7.70 -5.06 -24.13
C ARG A 50 8.24 -4.03 -25.12
N SER A 51 7.51 -2.93 -25.30
CA SER A 51 7.91 -1.83 -26.18
C SER A 51 7.32 -0.50 -25.71
N ASP A 52 7.88 0.62 -26.15
CA ASP A 52 7.37 1.96 -25.87
C ASP A 52 6.19 2.35 -26.80
N ARG A 53 5.77 1.45 -27.69
CA ARG A 53 4.75 1.65 -28.72
C ARG A 53 4.22 0.34 -29.27
N GLU A 54 3.14 0.43 -30.03
CA GLU A 54 2.61 -0.70 -30.79
C GLU A 54 3.60 -1.24 -31.82
N LEU A 55 3.64 -2.57 -31.96
CA LEU A 55 4.50 -3.25 -32.92
C LEU A 55 3.74 -3.50 -34.23
N PRO A 56 4.25 -3.03 -35.38
CA PRO A 56 3.69 -3.37 -36.67
C PRO A 56 3.65 -4.88 -36.89
N ASP A 57 2.64 -5.38 -37.62
CA ASP A 57 2.51 -6.82 -37.89
C ASP A 57 3.77 -7.42 -38.54
N ALA A 58 4.43 -6.68 -39.42
CA ALA A 58 5.69 -7.12 -40.04
C ALA A 58 6.80 -7.40 -39.01
N ILE A 59 6.85 -6.65 -37.90
CA ILE A 59 7.80 -6.88 -36.80
C ILE A 59 7.42 -8.15 -36.05
N LYS A 60 6.14 -8.34 -35.73
CA LYS A 60 5.64 -9.56 -35.06
C LYS A 60 5.87 -10.81 -35.91
N SER A 61 5.57 -10.74 -37.20
CA SER A 61 5.83 -11.80 -38.20
C SER A 61 7.31 -12.14 -38.32
N LYS A 62 8.19 -11.15 -38.29
CA LYS A 62 9.64 -11.38 -38.28
C LYS A 62 10.11 -12.07 -36.99
N ILE A 63 9.56 -11.70 -35.83
CA ILE A 63 9.88 -12.36 -34.55
C ILE A 63 9.42 -13.80 -34.59
N SER A 64 8.16 -14.05 -35.01
CA SER A 64 7.59 -15.39 -35.17
C SER A 64 8.49 -16.30 -36.00
N GLN A 65 8.85 -15.87 -37.22
CA GLN A 65 9.70 -16.66 -38.12
C GLN A 65 11.11 -16.92 -37.57
N MET A 66 11.74 -15.91 -36.97
CA MET A 66 13.12 -16.03 -36.50
C MET A 66 13.24 -16.77 -35.17
N CYS A 67 12.17 -16.80 -34.37
CA CYS A 67 12.14 -17.43 -33.06
C CYS A 67 11.48 -18.82 -33.07
N ASP A 68 10.83 -19.19 -34.18
CA ASP A 68 10.07 -20.44 -34.32
C ASP A 68 8.92 -20.53 -33.31
N VAL A 69 8.10 -19.47 -33.27
CA VAL A 69 6.93 -19.32 -32.40
C VAL A 69 5.74 -18.89 -33.26
N ASP A 70 4.56 -19.43 -32.99
CA ASP A 70 3.33 -19.11 -33.73
C ASP A 70 3.07 -17.61 -33.74
N ARG A 71 2.58 -17.09 -34.87
CA ARG A 71 2.33 -15.65 -35.03
C ARG A 71 1.34 -15.14 -33.99
N GLU A 72 0.28 -15.89 -33.70
CA GLU A 72 -0.72 -15.57 -32.67
C GLU A 72 -0.11 -15.49 -31.26
N ALA A 73 1.04 -16.14 -31.03
CA ALA A 73 1.73 -16.17 -29.75
C ALA A 73 2.84 -15.10 -29.61
N VAL A 74 2.98 -14.21 -30.60
CA VAL A 74 3.85 -13.03 -30.52
C VAL A 74 3.00 -11.82 -30.13
N VAL A 75 3.05 -11.49 -28.86
CA VAL A 75 2.16 -10.53 -28.19
C VAL A 75 2.88 -9.22 -27.92
N THR A 76 2.27 -8.12 -28.30
CA THR A 76 2.75 -6.77 -27.97
C THR A 76 2.29 -6.40 -26.57
N ALA A 77 3.24 -6.02 -25.70
CA ALA A 77 2.95 -5.42 -24.42
C ALA A 77 3.54 -4.01 -24.41
N ALA A 78 2.90 -3.11 -25.15
CA ALA A 78 3.27 -1.71 -25.20
C ALA A 78 3.15 -1.07 -23.80
N ASP A 79 3.92 -0.03 -23.54
CA ASP A 79 3.83 0.72 -22.29
C ASP A 79 2.41 1.30 -22.13
N ALA A 80 1.73 0.83 -21.08
CA ALA A 80 0.39 1.25 -20.75
C ALA A 80 0.39 2.46 -19.82
N SER A 81 -0.65 3.28 -19.88
CA SER A 81 -0.83 4.45 -19.02
C SER A 81 -0.91 4.11 -17.53
N SER A 82 -1.41 2.92 -17.21
CA SER A 82 -1.52 2.41 -15.86
C SER A 82 -1.23 0.91 -15.82
N ILE A 83 -0.76 0.42 -14.67
CA ILE A 83 -0.59 -1.03 -14.46
C ILE A 83 -1.91 -1.79 -14.55
N TYR A 84 -3.04 -1.12 -14.33
CA TYR A 84 -4.37 -1.73 -14.39
C TYR A 84 -4.88 -1.92 -15.83
N ASP A 85 -4.19 -1.34 -16.83
CA ASP A 85 -4.52 -1.50 -18.24
C ASP A 85 -3.85 -2.74 -18.84
N ILE A 86 -2.81 -3.27 -18.19
CA ILE A 86 -2.04 -4.42 -18.66
C ILE A 86 -2.92 -5.65 -18.94
N PRO A 87 -3.91 -6.02 -18.11
CA PRO A 87 -4.81 -7.12 -18.42
C PRO A 87 -5.54 -6.93 -19.77
N GLN A 88 -6.01 -5.72 -20.07
CA GLN A 88 -6.67 -5.43 -21.35
C GLN A 88 -5.69 -5.51 -22.51
N VAL A 89 -4.48 -4.94 -22.37
CA VAL A 89 -3.42 -5.01 -23.40
C VAL A 89 -3.11 -6.47 -23.78
N LEU A 90 -2.99 -7.35 -22.78
CA LEU A 90 -2.68 -8.77 -23.02
C LEU A 90 -3.87 -9.53 -23.60
N HIS A 91 -5.09 -9.18 -23.19
CA HIS A 91 -6.33 -9.77 -23.71
C HIS A 91 -6.58 -9.37 -25.17
N ASP A 92 -6.38 -8.10 -25.51
CA ASP A 92 -6.55 -7.58 -26.87
C ASP A 92 -5.56 -8.21 -27.87
N GLU A 93 -4.35 -8.54 -27.42
CA GLU A 93 -3.37 -9.30 -28.21
C GLU A 93 -3.57 -10.82 -28.15
N GLY A 94 -4.59 -11.31 -27.42
CA GLY A 94 -5.04 -12.70 -27.43
C GLY A 94 -4.16 -13.69 -26.66
N LEU A 95 -3.29 -13.22 -25.75
CA LEU A 95 -2.35 -14.08 -25.02
C LEU A 95 -3.06 -15.16 -24.19
N ASP A 96 -4.08 -14.74 -23.44
CA ASP A 96 -4.90 -15.60 -22.59
C ASP A 96 -5.64 -16.66 -23.41
N SER A 97 -6.30 -16.24 -24.49
CA SER A 97 -7.01 -17.12 -25.43
C SER A 97 -6.07 -18.16 -26.06
N TYR A 98 -4.86 -17.74 -26.42
CA TYR A 98 -3.84 -18.64 -26.95
C TYR A 98 -3.39 -19.67 -25.92
N ILE A 99 -3.12 -19.25 -24.67
CA ILE A 99 -2.74 -20.16 -23.57
C ILE A 99 -3.85 -21.20 -23.30
N ILE A 100 -5.11 -20.77 -23.23
CA ILE A 100 -6.28 -21.63 -23.02
C ILE A 100 -6.35 -22.73 -24.09
N LYS A 101 -6.20 -22.34 -25.36
CA LYS A 101 -6.20 -23.26 -26.50
C LYS A 101 -5.02 -24.23 -26.45
N SER A 102 -3.81 -23.74 -26.18
CA SER A 102 -2.59 -24.57 -26.15
C SER A 102 -2.60 -25.61 -25.03
N LEU A 103 -3.13 -25.25 -23.85
CA LEU A 103 -3.24 -26.15 -22.70
C LEU A 103 -4.57 -26.93 -22.66
N ARG A 104 -5.44 -26.76 -23.66
CA ARG A 104 -6.76 -27.39 -23.75
C ARG A 104 -7.62 -27.20 -22.49
N LEU A 105 -7.59 -25.98 -21.95
CA LEU A 105 -8.36 -25.64 -20.75
C LEU A 105 -9.83 -25.40 -21.12
N GLU A 106 -10.73 -25.90 -20.29
CA GLU A 106 -12.16 -25.58 -20.36
C GLU A 106 -12.42 -24.30 -19.54
N THR A 107 -12.87 -23.23 -20.19
CA THR A 107 -13.16 -21.94 -19.54
C THR A 107 -14.28 -21.20 -20.26
N SER A 108 -14.89 -20.25 -19.56
CA SER A 108 -15.78 -19.25 -20.14
C SER A 108 -15.01 -18.04 -20.66
N GLU A 109 -15.72 -17.16 -21.37
CA GLU A 109 -15.30 -15.78 -21.67
C GLU A 109 -14.87 -15.04 -20.38
N VAL A 110 -14.00 -14.04 -20.54
CA VAL A 110 -13.51 -13.22 -19.42
C VAL A 110 -14.64 -12.36 -18.88
N ASP A 111 -14.87 -12.42 -17.57
CA ASP A 111 -15.80 -11.53 -16.86
C ASP A 111 -15.06 -10.28 -16.37
N TRP A 112 -15.31 -9.15 -17.04
CA TRP A 112 -14.70 -7.85 -16.75
C TRP A 112 -15.40 -7.07 -15.63
N THR A 113 -16.54 -7.55 -15.11
CA THR A 113 -17.39 -6.82 -14.16
C THR A 113 -16.64 -6.31 -12.93
N ASN A 114 -15.66 -7.08 -12.42
CA ASN A 114 -14.88 -6.69 -11.25
C ASN A 114 -13.72 -5.73 -11.57
N TRP A 115 -13.31 -5.64 -12.83
CA TRP A 115 -12.18 -4.81 -13.27
C TRP A 115 -12.62 -3.45 -13.81
N GLU A 116 -13.82 -3.38 -14.40
CA GLU A 116 -14.41 -2.13 -14.91
C GLU A 116 -14.40 -0.97 -13.90
N PRO A 117 -14.75 -1.16 -12.61
CA PRO A 117 -14.68 -0.06 -11.64
C PRO A 117 -13.26 0.46 -11.40
N VAL A 118 -12.25 -0.42 -11.52
CA VAL A 118 -10.84 -0.04 -11.38
C VAL A 118 -10.42 0.83 -12.55
N THR A 119 -10.68 0.40 -13.78
CA THR A 119 -10.30 1.15 -14.98
C THR A 119 -11.09 2.46 -15.10
N GLU A 120 -12.38 2.47 -14.74
CA GLU A 120 -13.19 3.69 -14.71
C GLU A 120 -12.64 4.70 -13.70
N ALA A 121 -12.27 4.29 -12.48
CA ALA A 121 -11.68 5.20 -11.50
C ALA A 121 -10.30 5.73 -11.92
N VAL A 122 -9.54 4.95 -12.71
CA VAL A 122 -8.22 5.32 -13.21
C VAL A 122 -8.32 6.35 -14.34
N HIS A 123 -9.23 6.15 -15.28
CA HIS A 123 -9.30 6.95 -16.51
C HIS A 123 -10.37 8.04 -16.49
N ARG A 124 -11.42 7.85 -15.69
CA ARG A 124 -12.61 8.72 -15.62
C ARG A 124 -13.09 8.90 -14.17
N PRO A 125 -12.20 9.37 -13.26
CA PRO A 125 -12.59 9.61 -11.88
C PRO A 125 -13.69 10.69 -11.80
N LYS A 126 -14.67 10.49 -10.91
CA LYS A 126 -15.69 11.51 -10.56
C LYS A 126 -15.16 12.56 -9.61
N HIS A 127 -14.20 12.19 -8.78
CA HIS A 127 -13.60 13.05 -7.76
C HIS A 127 -12.09 12.86 -7.75
N GLU A 128 -11.37 13.83 -7.21
CA GLU A 128 -9.95 13.71 -6.93
C GLU A 128 -9.68 14.13 -5.48
N VAL A 129 -8.75 13.48 -4.80
CA VAL A 129 -8.30 13.87 -3.45
C VAL A 129 -6.78 13.91 -3.36
N ASN A 130 -6.25 14.87 -2.61
CA ASN A 130 -4.84 15.03 -2.32
C ASN A 130 -4.49 14.36 -0.99
N ILE A 131 -3.67 13.32 -1.04
CA ILE A 131 -3.23 12.60 0.17
C ILE A 131 -1.72 12.69 0.30
N ALA A 132 -1.25 13.24 1.43
CA ALA A 132 0.17 13.23 1.74
C ALA A 132 0.62 11.87 2.31
N LEU A 133 1.69 11.31 1.74
CA LEU A 133 2.39 10.16 2.29
C LEU A 133 3.67 10.63 2.99
N VAL A 134 3.65 10.64 4.33
CA VAL A 134 4.72 11.21 5.17
C VAL A 134 5.79 10.16 5.45
N GLY A 135 6.69 9.99 4.49
CA GLY A 135 7.73 8.96 4.47
C GLY A 135 9.12 9.51 4.77
N LYS A 136 10.05 8.62 5.16
CA LYS A 136 11.48 9.00 5.30
C LYS A 136 12.21 8.91 3.97
N TYR A 137 11.94 7.85 3.19
CA TYR A 137 12.62 7.54 1.94
C TYR A 137 11.66 7.77 0.76
N ILE A 138 11.42 9.04 0.41
CA ILE A 138 10.47 9.37 -0.67
C ILE A 138 11.10 9.35 -2.07
N ASP A 139 12.44 9.39 -2.15
CA ASP A 139 13.17 9.38 -3.42
C ASP A 139 13.15 8.01 -4.13
N LEU A 140 12.69 6.97 -3.43
CA LEU A 140 12.50 5.63 -3.97
C LEU A 140 11.03 5.22 -3.80
N PRO A 141 10.16 5.52 -4.78
CA PRO A 141 8.72 5.23 -4.70
C PRO A 141 8.40 3.77 -4.36
N ASP A 142 9.25 2.84 -4.82
CA ASP A 142 9.11 1.40 -4.56
C ASP A 142 9.15 1.03 -3.07
N ALA A 143 9.78 1.85 -2.22
CA ALA A 143 9.82 1.63 -0.78
C ALA A 143 8.42 1.63 -0.13
N TYR A 144 7.44 2.28 -0.79
CA TYR A 144 6.07 2.40 -0.33
C TYR A 144 5.05 1.88 -1.36
N LEU A 145 5.48 1.00 -2.29
CA LEU A 145 4.64 0.52 -3.39
C LEU A 145 3.28 0.01 -2.90
N SER A 146 3.25 -0.94 -1.96
CA SER A 146 1.98 -1.48 -1.44
C SER A 146 1.11 -0.40 -0.77
N VAL A 147 1.70 0.57 -0.08
CA VAL A 147 0.95 1.67 0.56
C VAL A 147 0.32 2.58 -0.49
N THR A 148 1.10 2.97 -1.52
CA THR A 148 0.58 3.82 -2.60
C THR A 148 -0.51 3.11 -3.41
N GLU A 149 -0.35 1.82 -3.67
CA GLU A 149 -1.38 1.00 -4.32
C GLU A 149 -2.63 0.85 -3.45
N ALA A 150 -2.47 0.70 -2.14
CA ALA A 150 -3.61 0.62 -1.22
C ALA A 150 -4.37 1.94 -1.12
N LEU A 151 -3.67 3.08 -1.15
CA LEU A 151 -4.28 4.41 -1.25
C LEU A 151 -5.08 4.57 -2.54
N ARG A 152 -4.49 4.23 -3.70
CA ARG A 152 -5.19 4.25 -5.00
C ARG A 152 -6.43 3.34 -4.99
N ALA A 153 -6.28 2.11 -4.49
CA ALA A 153 -7.39 1.16 -4.36
C ALA A 153 -8.53 1.72 -3.48
N GLY A 154 -8.20 2.42 -2.39
CA GLY A 154 -9.19 3.10 -1.55
C GLY A 154 -10.04 4.12 -2.33
N GLY A 155 -9.47 4.75 -3.35
CA GLY A 155 -10.16 5.65 -4.27
C GLY A 155 -11.02 4.95 -5.31
N PHE A 156 -10.64 3.76 -5.78
CA PHE A 156 -11.37 3.07 -6.85
C PHE A 156 -12.81 2.73 -6.46
N ALA A 157 -13.04 2.32 -5.21
CA ALA A 157 -14.39 2.05 -4.70
C ALA A 157 -15.29 3.29 -4.67
N GLU A 158 -14.71 4.49 -4.69
CA GLU A 158 -15.43 5.77 -4.68
C GLU A 158 -15.33 6.50 -6.04
N LEU A 159 -14.90 5.80 -7.11
CA LEU A 159 -14.59 6.40 -8.42
C LEU A 159 -13.73 7.68 -8.30
N THR A 160 -12.76 7.62 -7.39
CA THR A 160 -11.96 8.77 -6.97
C THR A 160 -10.49 8.53 -7.29
N LYS A 161 -9.85 9.52 -7.89
CA LYS A 161 -8.40 9.51 -8.11
C LYS A 161 -7.68 10.05 -6.88
N VAL A 162 -6.73 9.28 -6.38
CA VAL A 162 -5.87 9.69 -5.26
C VAL A 162 -4.58 10.28 -5.81
N ASN A 163 -4.41 11.59 -5.65
CA ASN A 163 -3.18 12.33 -5.94
C ASN A 163 -2.25 12.22 -4.72
N ILE A 164 -1.24 11.35 -4.82
CA ILE A 164 -0.30 11.10 -3.72
C ILE A 164 0.80 12.15 -3.73
N HIS A 165 0.88 12.93 -2.65
CA HIS A 165 1.94 13.90 -2.42
C HIS A 165 3.01 13.30 -1.52
N TRP A 166 4.22 13.20 -2.02
CA TRP A 166 5.35 12.62 -1.28
C TRP A 166 5.95 13.67 -0.36
N VAL A 167 5.81 13.48 0.95
CA VAL A 167 6.30 14.44 1.95
C VAL A 167 7.42 13.80 2.75
N ARG A 168 8.58 14.45 2.79
CA ARG A 168 9.69 14.01 3.66
C ARG A 168 9.29 14.27 5.10
N SER A 169 9.39 13.26 5.95
CA SER A 169 9.05 13.40 7.36
C SER A 169 9.77 14.57 8.03
N ASP A 170 11.07 14.75 7.76
CA ASP A 170 11.89 15.81 8.38
C ASP A 170 11.34 17.23 8.11
N ASP A 171 10.65 17.42 6.97
CA ASP A 171 10.08 18.72 6.59
C ASP A 171 8.83 19.09 7.42
N CYS A 172 8.31 18.15 8.23
CA CYS A 172 7.16 18.33 9.10
C CYS A 172 7.51 18.47 10.59
N GLU A 173 8.79 18.56 10.96
CA GLU A 173 9.19 18.66 12.38
C GLU A 173 8.73 19.98 13.03
N THR A 174 8.73 21.07 12.26
CA THR A 174 8.24 22.37 12.73
C THR A 174 6.80 22.60 12.29
N GLU A 175 6.05 23.41 13.05
CA GLU A 175 4.67 23.79 12.70
C GLU A 175 4.59 24.45 11.31
N GLN A 176 5.51 25.37 11.00
CA GLN A 176 5.56 26.02 9.69
C GLN A 176 5.86 25.03 8.56
N GLY A 177 6.75 24.07 8.80
CA GLY A 177 7.08 23.01 7.84
C GLY A 177 5.88 22.08 7.60
N ALA A 178 5.21 21.65 8.67
CA ALA A 178 4.00 20.85 8.59
C ALA A 178 2.88 21.60 7.84
N LEU A 179 2.64 22.89 8.16
CA LEU A 179 1.67 23.73 7.47
C LEU A 179 1.96 23.81 5.96
N SER A 180 3.22 24.09 5.59
CA SER A 180 3.62 24.21 4.18
C SER A 180 3.43 22.92 3.37
N ASN A 181 3.51 21.75 4.02
CA ASN A 181 3.44 20.45 3.33
C ASN A 181 2.06 19.80 3.43
N LEU A 182 1.29 20.09 4.49
CA LEU A 182 0.08 19.34 4.84
C LEU A 182 -1.19 20.22 4.86
N GLY A 183 -1.06 21.55 4.84
CA GLY A 183 -2.20 22.46 4.99
C GLY A 183 -3.28 22.31 3.92
N GLU A 184 -2.87 22.02 2.69
CA GLU A 184 -3.75 21.85 1.52
C GLU A 184 -4.14 20.38 1.26
N MET A 185 -3.78 19.46 2.17
CA MET A 185 -4.06 18.03 1.97
C MET A 185 -5.45 17.67 2.48
N ASP A 186 -6.13 16.80 1.73
CA ASP A 186 -7.44 16.24 2.11
C ASP A 186 -7.30 15.13 3.15
N ALA A 187 -6.15 14.44 3.16
CA ALA A 187 -5.79 13.44 4.16
C ALA A 187 -4.28 13.24 4.25
N ILE A 188 -3.83 12.59 5.32
CA ILE A 188 -2.44 12.15 5.48
C ILE A 188 -2.35 10.65 5.78
N CYS A 189 -1.30 10.02 5.30
CA CYS A 189 -0.93 8.65 5.64
C CYS A 189 0.51 8.66 6.18
N VAL A 190 0.69 8.17 7.40
CA VAL A 190 2.00 7.96 8.02
C VAL A 190 2.35 6.48 7.92
N PRO A 191 3.15 6.07 6.91
CA PRO A 191 3.49 4.68 6.71
C PRO A 191 4.48 4.17 7.75
N GLY A 192 4.70 2.86 7.72
CA GLY A 192 5.80 2.21 8.42
C GLY A 192 7.17 2.80 8.06
N GLY A 193 8.15 2.57 8.92
CA GLY A 193 9.54 2.92 8.68
C GLY A 193 10.44 1.97 9.46
N PHE A 194 11.55 1.57 8.85
CA PHE A 194 12.57 0.78 9.53
C PHE A 194 13.66 1.72 10.04
N GLY A 195 13.97 1.62 11.34
CA GLY A 195 15.05 2.35 12.01
C GLY A 195 14.64 3.71 12.57
N VAL A 196 15.61 4.36 13.22
CA VAL A 196 15.40 5.45 14.19
C VAL A 196 15.30 6.87 13.61
N ARG A 197 15.33 7.04 12.28
CA ARG A 197 15.47 8.37 11.65
C ARG A 197 14.13 8.94 11.17
N GLY A 198 13.92 10.24 11.36
CA GLY A 198 12.76 10.97 10.85
C GLY A 198 11.48 10.83 11.69
N ILE A 199 11.62 10.42 12.95
CA ILE A 199 10.50 10.23 13.87
C ILE A 199 9.87 11.57 14.28
N GLU A 200 10.67 12.54 14.74
CA GLU A 200 10.15 13.85 15.19
C GLU A 200 9.33 14.55 14.09
N GLY A 201 9.75 14.44 12.84
CA GLY A 201 8.98 14.89 11.69
C GLY A 201 7.62 14.20 11.51
N LYS A 202 7.54 12.87 11.72
CA LYS A 202 6.26 12.14 11.74
C LYS A 202 5.38 12.58 12.93
N LEU A 203 5.97 12.83 14.10
CA LEU A 203 5.23 13.34 15.26
C LEU A 203 4.66 14.73 14.96
N GLY A 204 5.45 15.62 14.36
CA GLY A 204 5.00 16.95 13.94
C GLY A 204 3.86 16.90 12.91
N ALA A 205 3.95 16.01 11.92
CA ALA A 205 2.87 15.77 10.96
C ALA A 205 1.57 15.28 11.63
N LEU A 206 1.68 14.34 12.57
CA LEU A 206 0.54 13.79 13.30
C LEU A 206 -0.11 14.80 14.25
N LYS A 207 0.71 15.63 14.92
CA LYS A 207 0.24 16.75 15.72
C LYS A 207 -0.54 17.74 14.87
N PHE A 208 0.06 18.17 13.76
CA PHE A 208 -0.56 19.11 12.83
C PHE A 208 -1.89 18.58 12.30
N ALA A 209 -1.93 17.32 11.87
CA ALA A 209 -3.16 16.72 11.38
C ALA A 209 -4.25 16.61 12.45
N ARG A 210 -3.89 16.19 13.69
CA ARG A 210 -4.81 16.11 14.82
C ARG A 210 -5.44 17.47 15.15
N GLU A 211 -4.61 18.52 15.20
CA GLU A 211 -5.04 19.87 15.56
C GLU A 211 -5.86 20.56 14.45
N ASN A 212 -5.63 20.19 13.18
CA ASN A 212 -6.32 20.74 12.01
C ASN A 212 -7.43 19.82 11.45
N GLN A 213 -7.78 18.76 12.19
CA GLN A 213 -8.80 17.77 11.82
C GLN A 213 -8.59 17.18 10.41
N ILE A 214 -7.35 16.90 10.03
CA ILE A 214 -7.01 16.31 8.73
C ILE A 214 -7.12 14.79 8.87
N PRO A 215 -8.00 14.10 8.12
CA PRO A 215 -8.10 12.64 8.10
C PRO A 215 -6.73 11.97 8.03
N THR A 216 -6.47 11.05 8.95
CA THR A 216 -5.13 10.50 9.18
C THR A 216 -5.19 8.98 9.33
N LEU A 217 -4.30 8.29 8.61
CA LEU A 217 -4.04 6.86 8.77
C LEU A 217 -2.57 6.59 9.17
N GLY A 218 -2.35 5.93 10.29
CA GLY A 218 -1.02 5.45 10.72
C GLY A 218 -0.83 3.95 10.53
N LEU A 219 0.30 3.52 9.98
CA LEU A 219 0.60 2.11 9.71
C LEU A 219 1.87 1.67 10.44
N CYS A 220 1.80 0.61 11.26
CA CYS A 220 2.90 0.08 12.04
C CYS A 220 3.61 1.18 12.86
N LEU A 221 4.76 1.67 12.39
CA LEU A 221 5.43 2.84 12.98
C LEU A 221 4.50 4.07 13.07
N GLY A 222 3.58 4.24 12.14
CA GLY A 222 2.57 5.30 12.20
C GLY A 222 1.70 5.23 13.45
N LEU A 223 1.29 4.03 13.90
CA LEU A 223 0.59 3.86 15.18
C LEU A 223 1.49 4.25 16.35
N GLN A 224 2.74 3.78 16.34
CA GLN A 224 3.70 4.08 17.40
C GLN A 224 3.94 5.60 17.51
N CYS A 225 4.10 6.28 16.39
CA CYS A 225 4.22 7.72 16.32
C CYS A 225 2.95 8.43 16.83
N MET A 226 1.75 7.94 16.53
CA MET A 226 0.50 8.53 17.06
C MET A 226 0.43 8.41 18.58
N VAL A 227 0.77 7.24 19.13
CA VAL A 227 0.78 7.04 20.58
C VAL A 227 1.80 7.97 21.25
N ILE A 228 3.01 8.10 20.68
CA ILE A 228 4.04 9.01 21.20
C ILE A 228 3.59 10.47 21.11
N GLU A 229 3.06 10.91 19.96
CA GLU A 229 2.57 12.28 19.77
C GLU A 229 1.48 12.62 20.78
N PHE A 230 0.48 11.74 20.91
CA PHE A 230 -0.62 11.94 21.83
C PHE A 230 -0.16 11.94 23.29
N ALA A 231 0.79 11.06 23.64
CA ALA A 231 1.38 11.01 24.96
C ALA A 231 2.05 12.34 25.34
N ARG A 232 2.86 12.90 24.42
CA ARG A 232 3.59 14.17 24.63
C ARG A 232 2.67 15.37 24.71
N ASN A 233 1.73 15.48 23.77
CA ASN A 233 0.98 16.71 23.55
C ASN A 233 -0.38 16.75 24.26
N VAL A 234 -0.96 15.59 24.59
CA VAL A 234 -2.31 15.51 25.19
C VAL A 234 -2.29 14.87 26.57
N ALA A 235 -1.58 13.75 26.74
CA ALA A 235 -1.58 13.00 28.01
C ALA A 235 -0.54 13.49 29.05
N GLY A 236 0.22 14.53 28.73
CA GLY A 236 1.18 15.19 29.63
C GLY A 236 2.49 14.43 29.87
N ILE A 237 2.79 13.39 29.09
CA ILE A 237 4.04 12.62 29.17
C ILE A 237 5.05 13.24 28.20
N THR A 238 5.60 14.40 28.58
CA THR A 238 6.34 15.29 27.67
C THR A 238 7.60 14.68 27.04
N ASP A 239 8.22 13.70 27.71
CA ASP A 239 9.39 12.94 27.26
C ASP A 239 9.04 11.52 26.78
N ALA A 240 7.77 11.26 26.43
CA ALA A 240 7.34 9.95 25.92
C ALA A 240 8.15 9.54 24.69
N THR A 241 8.57 8.28 24.64
CA THR A 241 9.42 7.77 23.55
C THR A 241 9.16 6.28 23.28
N SER A 242 9.90 5.73 22.32
CA SER A 242 10.05 4.29 22.10
C SER A 242 11.41 3.84 22.62
N SER A 243 11.49 2.70 23.29
CA SER A 243 12.78 2.08 23.62
C SER A 243 13.58 1.64 22.39
N GLU A 244 12.97 1.62 21.19
CA GLU A 244 13.68 1.49 19.92
C GLU A 244 14.55 2.71 19.61
N PHE A 245 14.04 3.91 19.90
CA PHE A 245 14.63 5.18 19.48
C PHE A 245 15.48 5.80 20.58
N ASP A 246 15.06 5.63 21.84
CA ASP A 246 15.75 6.11 23.02
C ASP A 246 15.71 5.03 24.12
N PRO A 247 16.70 4.11 24.13
CA PRO A 247 16.77 3.02 25.13
C PRO A 247 16.91 3.50 26.57
N GLU A 248 17.45 4.71 26.79
CA GLU A 248 17.62 5.32 28.12
C GLU A 248 16.44 6.22 28.50
N GLY A 249 15.43 6.31 27.63
CA GLY A 249 14.23 7.12 27.82
C GLY A 249 13.45 6.69 29.05
N LYS A 250 13.06 7.64 29.89
CA LYS A 250 12.36 7.36 31.16
C LYS A 250 10.92 6.89 30.93
N ASN A 251 10.29 7.38 29.87
CA ASN A 251 8.90 7.11 29.56
C ASN A 251 8.71 6.40 28.20
N PRO A 252 9.10 5.11 28.09
CA PRO A 252 8.92 4.33 26.86
C PRO A 252 7.46 3.88 26.74
N VAL A 253 6.63 4.72 26.12
CA VAL A 253 5.22 4.42 25.82
C VAL A 253 5.10 3.37 24.71
N ILE A 254 6.17 3.18 23.93
CA ILE A 254 6.38 2.06 23.03
C ILE A 254 7.58 1.25 23.53
N ALA A 255 7.43 -0.06 23.71
CA ALA A 255 8.43 -0.94 24.29
C ALA A 255 8.31 -2.37 23.75
N THR A 256 9.38 -3.18 23.86
CA THR A 256 9.27 -4.61 23.53
C THR A 256 8.48 -5.36 24.61
N MET A 257 7.84 -6.49 24.26
CA MET A 257 7.12 -7.30 25.26
C MET A 257 8.03 -7.82 26.37
N ALA A 258 9.29 -8.13 26.06
CA ALA A 258 10.27 -8.54 27.08
C ALA A 258 10.48 -7.43 28.12
N GLU A 259 10.62 -6.17 27.70
CA GLU A 259 10.74 -5.02 28.61
C GLU A 259 9.47 -4.79 29.44
N GLN A 260 8.30 -5.14 28.89
CA GLN A 260 7.03 -5.07 29.62
C GLN A 260 6.92 -6.19 30.69
N VAL A 261 7.39 -7.40 30.37
CA VAL A 261 7.34 -8.57 31.26
C VAL A 261 8.49 -8.60 32.27
N ASP A 262 9.68 -8.08 31.97
CA ASP A 262 10.79 -8.04 32.94
C ASP A 262 10.50 -7.09 34.13
N LYS A 263 9.52 -6.19 34.01
CA LYS A 263 8.95 -5.43 35.13
C LYS A 263 7.95 -6.24 35.98
N ILE A 264 7.49 -7.39 35.50
CA ILE A 264 6.51 -8.30 36.13
C ILE A 264 7.06 -9.73 36.05
N ALA A 265 7.96 -10.06 36.97
CA ALA A 265 8.72 -11.32 37.07
C ALA A 265 8.20 -12.55 36.29
N SER A 266 9.12 -13.15 35.53
CA SER A 266 9.13 -14.53 34.99
C SER A 266 8.22 -14.85 33.78
N SER A 267 8.80 -14.88 32.58
CA SER A 267 8.76 -16.05 31.68
C SER A 267 9.60 -15.81 30.42
N ASN A 268 10.26 -16.87 29.94
CA ASN A 268 11.09 -16.90 28.72
C ASN A 268 10.26 -16.71 27.44
N LEU A 269 9.81 -15.49 27.15
CA LEU A 269 9.18 -15.12 25.88
C LEU A 269 9.76 -13.77 25.43
N GLY A 270 10.72 -13.82 24.50
CA GLY A 270 11.52 -12.67 24.10
C GLY A 270 10.76 -11.60 23.30
N GLY A 271 11.47 -10.50 23.06
CA GLY A 271 11.21 -9.50 22.01
C GLY A 271 11.28 -10.13 20.61
N THR A 272 10.37 -11.07 20.35
CA THR A 272 10.26 -11.83 19.12
C THR A 272 9.53 -11.02 18.06
N MET A 273 10.00 -11.12 16.83
CA MET A 273 9.42 -10.43 15.68
C MET A 273 8.02 -11.00 15.40
N ARG A 274 6.97 -10.16 15.46
CA ARG A 274 5.64 -10.55 14.96
C ARG A 274 5.64 -10.43 13.45
N LEU A 275 5.44 -11.56 12.78
CA LEU A 275 5.47 -11.67 11.32
C LEU A 275 4.31 -12.51 10.82
N GLY A 276 3.58 -11.98 9.83
CA GLY A 276 2.46 -12.69 9.22
C GLY A 276 1.11 -12.26 9.78
N LEU A 277 0.10 -13.10 9.62
CA LEU A 277 -1.29 -12.75 9.88
C LEU A 277 -1.66 -12.91 11.36
N TYR A 278 -2.24 -11.89 11.97
CA TYR A 278 -2.77 -11.92 13.33
C TYR A 278 -4.21 -11.38 13.35
N GLU A 279 -5.01 -11.84 14.29
CA GLU A 279 -6.38 -11.38 14.50
C GLU A 279 -6.44 -10.38 15.67
N ALA A 280 -7.33 -9.40 15.54
CA ALA A 280 -7.62 -8.39 16.54
C ALA A 280 -9.13 -8.31 16.79
N ASN A 281 -9.50 -8.25 18.07
CA ASN A 281 -10.84 -7.92 18.53
C ASN A 281 -11.01 -6.41 18.50
N LEU A 282 -12.03 -5.93 17.80
CA LEU A 282 -12.33 -4.51 17.65
C LEU A 282 -13.44 -4.11 18.61
N LEU A 283 -13.28 -2.95 19.25
CA LEU A 283 -14.26 -2.36 20.15
C LEU A 283 -15.55 -2.05 19.37
N PRO A 284 -16.71 -2.65 19.73
CA PRO A 284 -17.95 -2.38 19.01
C PRO A 284 -18.33 -0.90 19.02
N GLY A 285 -18.64 -0.35 17.84
CA GLY A 285 -19.03 1.05 17.68
C GLY A 285 -17.87 2.03 17.45
N SER A 286 -16.63 1.56 17.60
CA SER A 286 -15.41 2.29 17.19
C SER A 286 -15.42 2.66 15.70
N VAL A 287 -14.62 3.66 15.33
CA VAL A 287 -14.38 4.05 13.94
C VAL A 287 -13.84 2.85 13.16
N VAL A 288 -12.87 2.12 13.72
CA VAL A 288 -12.28 0.93 13.07
C VAL A 288 -13.32 -0.17 12.88
N SER A 289 -14.11 -0.55 13.90
CA SER A 289 -15.14 -1.61 13.74
C SER A 289 -16.21 -1.26 12.70
N LYS A 290 -16.63 0.01 12.64
CA LYS A 290 -17.56 0.50 11.62
C LYS A 290 -16.94 0.47 10.23
N THR A 291 -15.67 0.85 10.13
CA THR A 291 -14.91 0.85 8.86
C THR A 291 -14.77 -0.57 8.31
N TYR A 292 -14.42 -1.54 9.15
CA TYR A 292 -14.36 -2.96 8.76
C TYR A 292 -15.72 -3.61 8.57
N GLY A 293 -16.79 -3.04 9.14
CA GLY A 293 -18.11 -3.68 9.21
C GLY A 293 -18.11 -4.95 10.07
N SER A 294 -17.19 -5.05 11.04
CA SER A 294 -16.93 -6.26 11.83
C SER A 294 -16.31 -5.88 13.18
N VAL A 295 -16.48 -6.75 14.19
CA VAL A 295 -15.78 -6.68 15.48
C VAL A 295 -14.49 -7.50 15.50
N LEU A 296 -14.13 -8.08 14.35
CA LEU A 296 -12.88 -8.82 14.14
C LEU A 296 -12.19 -8.26 12.89
N ALA A 297 -10.89 -8.03 12.99
CA ALA A 297 -10.02 -7.75 11.85
C ALA A 297 -8.80 -8.65 11.90
N SER A 298 -8.27 -9.00 10.74
CA SER A 298 -7.08 -9.86 10.64
C SER A 298 -6.09 -9.24 9.67
N GLU A 299 -4.92 -8.84 10.14
CA GLU A 299 -3.95 -8.08 9.36
C GLU A 299 -2.53 -8.62 9.49
N ARG A 300 -1.64 -8.21 8.57
CA ARG A 300 -0.26 -8.71 8.53
C ARG A 300 0.68 -7.83 9.35
N HIS A 301 1.51 -8.44 10.19
CA HIS A 301 2.46 -7.74 11.05
C HIS A 301 3.90 -7.92 10.58
N ARG A 302 4.73 -6.92 10.90
CA ARG A 302 6.20 -6.96 10.77
C ARG A 302 6.86 -5.98 11.76
N HIS A 303 6.61 -6.15 13.06
CA HIS A 303 7.20 -5.32 14.12
C HIS A 303 7.54 -6.13 15.38
N ARG A 304 8.35 -5.52 16.26
CA ARG A 304 8.78 -6.09 17.55
C ARG A 304 8.32 -5.23 18.72
N TYR A 305 8.22 -3.93 18.50
CA TYR A 305 7.83 -2.96 19.51
C TYR A 305 6.32 -2.84 19.58
N GLU A 306 5.82 -2.73 20.81
CA GLU A 306 4.41 -2.73 21.15
C GLU A 306 4.07 -1.50 22.00
N VAL A 307 2.79 -1.15 22.05
CA VAL A 307 2.34 -0.16 23.04
C VAL A 307 2.58 -0.73 24.43
N ASN A 308 3.18 0.09 25.30
CA ASN A 308 3.44 -0.29 26.68
C ASN A 308 2.15 -0.16 27.50
N ASN A 309 1.60 -1.30 27.89
CA ASN A 309 0.32 -1.38 28.62
C ASN A 309 0.31 -0.59 29.93
N SER A 310 1.47 -0.30 30.54
CA SER A 310 1.59 0.51 31.75
C SER A 310 1.07 1.95 31.57
N TYR A 311 1.04 2.47 30.34
CA TYR A 311 0.56 3.82 30.03
C TYR A 311 -0.87 3.83 29.48
N ARG A 312 -1.48 2.66 29.27
CA ARG A 312 -2.78 2.54 28.58
C ARG A 312 -3.88 3.29 29.29
N GLU A 313 -3.97 3.18 30.61
CA GLU A 313 -4.98 3.87 31.42
C GLU A 313 -4.85 5.40 31.35
N GLN A 314 -3.62 5.92 31.44
CA GLN A 314 -3.36 7.36 31.34
C GLN A 314 -3.72 7.90 29.95
N LEU A 315 -3.31 7.20 28.89
CA LEU A 315 -3.62 7.58 27.51
C LEU A 315 -5.13 7.50 27.22
N ALA A 316 -5.81 6.47 27.70
CA ALA A 316 -7.26 6.32 27.56
C ALA A 316 -8.02 7.42 28.30
N SER A 317 -7.59 7.76 29.52
CA SER A 317 -8.17 8.83 30.32
C SER A 317 -8.00 10.22 29.67
N ALA A 318 -6.94 10.39 28.88
CA ALA A 318 -6.71 11.60 28.08
C ALA A 318 -7.50 11.62 26.74
N GLY A 319 -8.18 10.52 26.37
CA GLY A 319 -9.09 10.45 25.23
C GLY A 319 -8.65 9.57 24.05
N LEU A 320 -7.49 8.91 24.12
CA LEU A 320 -7.07 7.97 23.08
C LEU A 320 -7.82 6.65 23.20
N VAL A 321 -8.46 6.19 22.13
CA VAL A 321 -9.23 4.94 22.15
C VAL A 321 -8.37 3.80 21.63
N PHE A 322 -8.16 2.79 22.46
CA PHE A 322 -7.55 1.51 22.07
C PHE A 322 -8.62 0.62 21.42
N SER A 323 -8.97 0.94 20.17
CA SER A 323 -10.14 0.38 19.49
C SER A 323 -9.96 -1.04 18.96
N GLY A 324 -8.76 -1.62 19.06
CA GLY A 324 -8.57 -3.02 18.77
C GLY A 324 -7.35 -3.62 19.43
N THR A 325 -7.49 -4.86 19.90
CA THR A 325 -6.45 -5.57 20.64
C THR A 325 -6.37 -7.04 20.25
N SER A 326 -5.22 -7.66 20.49
CA SER A 326 -5.05 -9.11 20.34
C SER A 326 -5.92 -9.90 21.33
N GLU A 327 -5.88 -11.23 21.22
CA GLU A 327 -6.53 -12.13 22.19
C GLU A 327 -6.14 -11.78 23.64
N LYS A 328 -7.15 -11.84 24.53
CA LYS A 328 -7.05 -11.50 25.96
C LYS A 328 -6.62 -10.05 26.24
N ASP A 329 -6.87 -9.13 25.29
CA ASP A 329 -6.62 -7.70 25.48
C ASP A 329 -5.14 -7.38 25.78
N SER A 330 -4.23 -8.20 25.25
CA SER A 330 -2.81 -8.19 25.63
C SER A 330 -1.94 -7.22 24.82
N LEU A 331 -2.20 -7.07 23.52
CA LEU A 331 -1.47 -6.19 22.62
C LEU A 331 -2.43 -5.20 21.98
N VAL A 332 -2.01 -3.94 21.89
CA VAL A 332 -2.75 -2.90 21.16
C VAL A 332 -2.49 -3.07 19.66
N GLU A 333 -3.55 -3.28 18.90
CA GLU A 333 -3.48 -3.48 17.44
C GLU A 333 -4.00 -2.27 16.66
N TYR A 334 -4.93 -1.52 17.26
CA TYR A 334 -5.53 -0.32 16.69
C TYR A 334 -5.71 0.76 17.75
N VAL A 335 -5.41 2.00 17.37
CA VAL A 335 -5.77 3.19 18.14
C VAL A 335 -6.47 4.21 17.26
N GLU A 336 -7.39 4.95 17.85
CA GLU A 336 -8.13 6.00 17.18
C GLU A 336 -8.51 7.14 18.12
N LEU A 337 -8.97 8.25 17.54
CA LEU A 337 -9.76 9.24 18.27
C LEU A 337 -11.26 9.03 17.99
N PRO A 338 -12.14 9.35 18.94
CA PRO A 338 -13.58 9.34 18.71
C PRO A 338 -13.98 10.22 17.51
N ALA A 339 -14.97 9.79 16.73
CA ALA A 339 -15.39 10.48 15.51
C ALA A 339 -15.93 11.90 15.74
N ASP A 340 -16.42 12.18 16.95
CA ASP A 340 -16.86 13.51 17.40
C ASP A 340 -15.70 14.44 17.78
N VAL A 341 -14.50 13.88 18.01
CA VAL A 341 -13.27 14.64 18.28
C VAL A 341 -12.49 14.90 16.99
N HIS A 342 -12.36 13.87 16.14
CA HIS A 342 -11.62 13.96 14.89
C HIS A 342 -12.29 13.12 13.80
N PRO A 343 -12.48 13.65 12.57
CA PRO A 343 -13.31 13.01 11.53
C PRO A 343 -12.82 11.60 11.16
N TYR A 344 -11.51 11.41 11.08
CA TYR A 344 -10.89 10.10 10.92
C TYR A 344 -9.43 10.16 11.42
N TYR A 345 -9.17 9.70 12.63
CA TYR A 345 -7.80 9.57 13.16
C TYR A 345 -7.62 8.13 13.58
N VAL A 346 -7.07 7.31 12.69
CA VAL A 346 -7.01 5.85 12.87
C VAL A 346 -5.59 5.38 12.64
N SER A 347 -5.13 4.41 13.42
CA SER A 347 -3.91 3.69 13.08
C SER A 347 -3.95 2.23 13.51
N THR A 348 -3.01 1.47 12.97
CA THR A 348 -2.83 0.06 13.28
C THR A 348 -1.36 -0.30 13.39
N GLN A 349 -1.03 -1.28 14.24
CA GLN A 349 0.31 -1.88 14.31
C GLN A 349 0.62 -2.73 13.06
N ALA A 350 -0.41 -3.11 12.31
CA ALA A 350 -0.30 -3.97 11.16
C ALA A 350 0.03 -3.21 9.86
N HIS A 351 0.12 -3.99 8.78
CA HIS A 351 0.32 -3.56 7.40
C HIS A 351 -0.90 -3.94 6.53
N PRO A 352 -2.03 -3.22 6.67
CA PRO A 352 -3.25 -3.45 5.87
C PRO A 352 -3.05 -3.30 4.37
N GLU A 353 -2.01 -2.58 3.93
CA GLU A 353 -1.66 -2.39 2.54
C GLU A 353 -1.38 -3.72 1.82
N PHE A 354 -0.86 -4.73 2.52
CA PHE A 354 -0.58 -6.04 1.92
C PHE A 354 -1.84 -6.85 1.61
N LYS A 355 -2.96 -6.50 2.24
CA LYS A 355 -4.27 -7.12 1.99
C LYS A 355 -5.16 -6.28 1.08
N SER A 356 -4.75 -5.06 0.72
CA SER A 356 -5.47 -4.25 -0.26
C SER A 356 -5.31 -4.83 -1.66
N ARG A 357 -6.38 -4.78 -2.47
CA ARG A 357 -6.39 -5.13 -3.89
C ARG A 357 -7.14 -4.03 -4.65
N PRO A 358 -6.81 -3.78 -5.93
CA PRO A 358 -7.53 -2.78 -6.74
C PRO A 358 -9.04 -3.01 -6.75
N THR A 359 -9.48 -4.26 -6.84
CA THR A 359 -10.90 -4.67 -6.86
C THR A 359 -11.52 -4.87 -5.48
N LYS A 360 -10.70 -4.85 -4.42
CA LYS A 360 -11.12 -5.05 -3.03
C LYS A 360 -10.20 -4.25 -2.12
N PRO A 361 -10.43 -2.93 -1.98
CA PRO A 361 -9.58 -2.11 -1.14
C PRO A 361 -9.65 -2.58 0.30
N ASN A 362 -8.54 -2.44 1.02
CA ASN A 362 -8.57 -2.63 2.46
C ASN A 362 -9.48 -1.55 3.12
N PRO A 363 -10.34 -1.93 4.08
CA PRO A 363 -11.29 -1.01 4.69
C PRO A 363 -10.66 0.27 5.27
N LEU A 364 -9.46 0.21 5.85
CA LEU A 364 -8.82 1.38 6.44
C LEU A 364 -8.40 2.44 5.41
N PHE A 365 -7.97 2.01 4.23
CA PHE A 365 -7.62 2.93 3.15
C PHE A 365 -8.88 3.50 2.49
N HIS A 366 -9.92 2.68 2.34
CA HIS A 366 -11.22 3.14 1.87
C HIS A 366 -11.84 4.17 2.83
N GLY A 367 -11.77 3.91 4.13
CA GLY A 367 -12.22 4.83 5.19
C GLY A 367 -11.48 6.16 5.15
N LEU A 368 -10.15 6.14 4.95
CA LEU A 368 -9.35 7.36 4.81
C LEU A 368 -9.79 8.19 3.60
N VAL A 369 -9.99 7.56 2.44
CA VAL A 369 -10.41 8.27 1.22
C VAL A 369 -11.83 8.84 1.37
N LYS A 370 -12.76 8.11 1.99
CA LYS A 370 -14.09 8.64 2.32
C LYS A 370 -14.02 9.88 3.19
N ALA A 371 -13.18 9.84 4.23
CA ALA A 371 -12.98 10.99 5.11
C ALA A 371 -12.33 12.17 4.38
N ALA A 372 -11.39 11.90 3.46
CA ALA A 372 -10.76 12.91 2.60
C ALA A 372 -11.79 13.62 1.71
N LEU A 373 -12.68 12.86 1.06
CA LEU A 373 -13.76 13.42 0.24
C LEU A 373 -14.70 14.33 1.04
N VAL A 374 -15.08 13.91 2.25
CA VAL A 374 -15.93 14.73 3.14
C VAL A 374 -15.22 16.04 3.51
N ARG A 375 -13.94 15.98 3.88
CA ARG A 375 -13.14 17.18 4.18
C ARG A 375 -13.07 18.13 2.99
N GLN A 376 -12.76 17.60 1.81
CA GLN A 376 -12.66 18.40 0.59
C GLN A 376 -13.97 19.13 0.27
N GLN A 377 -15.11 18.45 0.42
CA GLN A 377 -16.43 19.05 0.23
C GLN A 377 -16.70 20.17 1.23
N GLN A 378 -16.32 19.98 2.50
CA GLN A 378 -16.45 21.01 3.52
C GLN A 378 -15.59 22.23 3.20
N GLN A 379 -14.33 22.04 2.80
CA GLN A 379 -13.43 23.14 2.44
C GLN A 379 -13.96 23.97 1.27
N ARG A 380 -14.48 23.33 0.21
CA ARG A 380 -15.11 24.04 -0.92
C ARG A 380 -16.30 24.89 -0.50
N LEU A 381 -17.15 24.38 0.39
CA LEU A 381 -18.30 25.14 0.90
C LEU A 381 -17.88 26.39 1.68
N PHE A 382 -16.75 26.33 2.40
CA PHE A 382 -16.20 27.50 3.11
C PHE A 382 -15.57 28.52 2.17
N GLU A 383 -15.00 28.11 1.03
CA GLU A 383 -14.43 29.02 0.03
C GLU A 383 -15.52 29.74 -0.80
N GLU A 384 -16.69 29.11 -0.96
CA GLU A 384 -17.83 29.66 -1.70
C GLU A 384 -18.75 30.56 -0.85
N SER A 385 -18.62 30.53 0.49
CA SER A 385 -19.40 31.34 1.45
C SER A 385 -18.68 32.62 1.85
#